data_AF-A0A7J3M0H3-F1
#
_entry.id   AF-A0A7J3M0H3-F1
#
_cell.length_a   1.000
_cell.length_b   1.000
_cell.length_c   1.000
_cell.angle_alpha   90.00
_cell.angle_beta   90.00
_cell.angle_gamma   90.00
#
_symmetry.space_group_name_H-M   'P 1'
#
loop_
_entity.id
_entity.type
_entity.pdbx_description
1 polymer ?
#
loop_
_entity_poly.entity_id
_entity_poly.type
_entity_poly.pdbx_seq_one_letter_code
_entity_poly.pdbx_strand_id
1 'polypeptide(L)'
;MQKHEFIEPVRLYSAIRDFDYPFILESVEKAGNSRFTYVSFNPLYTVEIDEDLRVDGEKVAKVNDVFEALKRIHVKGLLVGYIAYDAVLSFVGKKVEEKSFFGCYDSYFVYDHYLGKLFSYNVENAEKIV
;
A
#
# COMPACT_ATOMS: atom_id res chain seq x y z
N MET A 1 12.36 -6.11 13.61
CA MET A 1 11.97 -7.16 12.64
C MET A 1 11.98 -8.51 13.35
N GLN A 2 10.86 -9.23 13.33
CA GLN A 2 10.69 -10.51 14.03
C GLN A 2 10.69 -11.65 13.02
N LYS A 3 11.40 -12.73 13.32
CA LYS A 3 11.45 -13.94 12.48
C LYS A 3 10.31 -14.89 12.87
N HIS A 4 9.68 -15.51 11.87
CA HIS A 4 8.63 -16.52 12.05
C HIS A 4 9.04 -17.84 11.40
N GLU A 5 8.27 -18.89 11.70
CA GLU A 5 8.30 -20.12 10.90
C GLU A 5 7.84 -19.81 9.47
N PHE A 6 8.50 -20.43 8.49
CA PHE A 6 8.15 -20.24 7.09
C PHE A 6 6.83 -20.96 6.80
N ILE A 7 5.88 -20.23 6.20
CA ILE A 7 4.65 -20.77 5.63
C ILE A 7 4.46 -20.20 4.23
N GLU A 8 3.80 -20.91 3.33
CA GLU A 8 3.55 -20.40 1.96
C GLU A 8 2.85 -19.03 2.00
N PRO A 9 3.29 -18.02 1.20
CA PRO A 9 2.70 -16.68 1.21
C PRO A 9 1.18 -16.66 1.04
N VAL A 10 0.66 -17.49 0.13
CA VAL A 10 -0.78 -17.61 -0.13
C VAL A 10 -1.55 -18.12 1.09
N ARG A 11 -0.92 -18.96 1.94
CA ARG A 11 -1.56 -19.43 3.20
C ARG A 11 -1.67 -18.29 4.21
N LEU A 12 -0.62 -17.48 4.36
CA LEU A 12 -0.70 -16.30 5.21
C LEU A 12 -1.75 -15.32 4.70
N TYR A 13 -1.75 -15.01 3.40
CA TYR A 13 -2.75 -14.14 2.79
C TYR A 13 -4.17 -14.66 3.01
N SER A 14 -4.39 -15.97 2.86
CA SER A 14 -5.69 -16.60 3.10
C SER A 14 -6.21 -16.41 4.53
N ALA A 15 -5.31 -16.33 5.52
CA ALA A 15 -5.67 -16.10 6.92
C ALA A 15 -6.00 -14.64 7.23
N ILE A 16 -5.56 -13.69 6.40
CA ILE A 16 -5.74 -12.24 6.62
C ILE A 16 -6.68 -11.57 5.62
N ARG A 17 -7.13 -12.27 4.59
CA ARG A 17 -7.92 -11.69 3.48
C ARG A 17 -9.27 -11.08 3.88
N ASP A 18 -9.75 -11.41 5.08
CA ASP A 18 -11.02 -10.91 5.61
C ASP A 18 -10.84 -9.65 6.48
N PHE A 19 -9.61 -9.19 6.68
CA PHE A 19 -9.31 -7.89 7.30
C PHE A 19 -9.40 -6.74 6.29
N ASP A 20 -9.29 -5.49 6.76
CA ASP A 20 -9.42 -4.32 5.90
C ASP A 20 -8.20 -4.17 4.99
N TYR A 21 -8.47 -3.94 3.70
CA TYR A 21 -7.48 -3.67 2.65
C TYR A 21 -6.27 -4.63 2.66
N PRO A 22 -6.47 -5.96 2.58
CA PRO A 22 -5.36 -6.89 2.59
C PRO A 22 -4.67 -6.90 1.23
N PHE A 23 -3.34 -6.97 1.22
CA PHE A 23 -2.59 -7.14 -0.02
C PHE A 23 -1.56 -8.26 0.07
N ILE A 24 -1.27 -8.81 -1.10
CA ILE A 24 -0.09 -9.62 -1.37
C ILE A 24 0.59 -9.07 -2.63
N LEU A 25 1.87 -8.75 -2.54
CA LEU A 25 2.70 -8.32 -3.65
C LEU A 25 3.78 -9.35 -3.89
N GLU A 26 3.64 -10.07 -5.00
CA GLU A 26 4.61 -11.03 -5.50
C GLU A 26 5.22 -10.48 -6.78
N SER A 27 6.55 -10.56 -6.90
CA SER A 27 7.21 -10.27 -8.17
C SER A 27 7.75 -11.57 -8.78
N VAL A 28 7.53 -11.72 -10.08
CA VAL A 28 8.02 -12.84 -10.90
C VAL A 28 8.93 -12.25 -11.96
N GLU A 29 10.17 -12.69 -11.98
CA GLU A 29 11.15 -12.33 -12.99
C GLU A 29 11.18 -13.39 -14.10
N LYS A 30 11.73 -13.05 -15.27
CA LYS A 30 11.87 -13.99 -16.40
C LYS A 30 12.63 -15.29 -16.05
N ALA A 31 13.43 -15.27 -14.98
CA ALA A 31 14.22 -16.41 -14.50
C ALA A 31 13.61 -17.13 -13.28
N GLY A 32 12.42 -16.75 -12.83
CA GLY A 32 11.75 -17.34 -11.66
C GLY A 32 11.18 -16.30 -10.71
N ASN A 33 10.81 -16.72 -9.50
CA ASN A 33 10.26 -15.79 -8.50
C ASN A 33 11.33 -14.78 -8.08
N SER A 34 10.92 -13.52 -7.92
CA SER A 34 11.75 -12.50 -7.30
C SER A 34 12.06 -12.88 -5.85
N ARG A 35 13.08 -12.25 -5.27
CA ARG A 35 13.54 -12.58 -3.92
C ARG A 35 12.49 -12.31 -2.84
N PHE A 36 11.57 -11.37 -3.04
CA PHE A 36 10.69 -10.89 -1.97
C PHE A 36 9.20 -10.96 -2.31
N THR A 37 8.41 -11.40 -1.33
CA THR A 37 6.96 -11.23 -1.31
C THR A 37 6.57 -10.39 -0.09
N TYR A 38 5.68 -9.42 -0.27
CA TYR A 38 5.15 -8.59 0.80
C TYR A 38 3.69 -8.90 1.04
N VAL A 39 3.28 -8.98 2.30
CA VAL A 39 1.90 -9.26 2.70
C VAL A 39 1.52 -8.33 3.85
N SER A 40 0.38 -7.64 3.77
CA SER A 40 -0.14 -6.85 4.89
C SER A 40 -1.66 -6.67 4.82
N PHE A 41 -2.23 -6.05 5.85
CA PHE A 41 -3.65 -5.77 6.07
C PHE A 41 -3.78 -4.65 7.12
N ASN A 42 -4.99 -4.11 7.29
CA ASN A 42 -5.33 -3.06 8.25
C ASN A 42 -4.36 -1.85 8.18
N PRO A 43 -4.40 -1.06 7.09
CA PRO A 43 -3.56 0.13 7.00
C PRO A 43 -3.85 1.08 8.17
N LEU A 44 -2.83 1.81 8.61
CA LEU A 44 -2.92 2.85 9.64
C LEU A 44 -3.88 3.98 9.23
N TYR A 45 -3.89 4.31 7.94
CA TYR A 45 -4.85 5.22 7.32
C TYR A 45 -4.94 4.96 5.81
N THR A 46 -6.03 5.40 5.19
CA THR A 46 -6.24 5.33 3.75
C THR A 46 -6.18 6.70 3.11
N VAL A 47 -5.66 6.77 1.88
CA VAL A 47 -5.53 7.98 1.08
C VAL A 47 -6.36 7.81 -0.18
N GLU A 48 -7.21 8.78 -0.47
CA GLU A 48 -8.05 8.86 -1.66
C GLU A 48 -7.76 10.16 -2.40
N ILE A 49 -7.61 10.09 -3.72
CA ILE A 49 -7.29 11.26 -4.55
C ILE A 49 -8.20 11.28 -5.78
N ASP A 50 -9.03 12.32 -5.87
CA ASP A 50 -9.87 12.65 -7.03
C ASP A 50 -9.76 14.14 -7.40
N GLU A 51 -10.80 14.93 -7.19
CA GLU A 51 -10.73 16.40 -7.19
C GLU A 51 -10.12 16.95 -5.89
N ASP A 52 -10.16 16.14 -4.83
CA ASP A 52 -9.63 16.44 -3.51
C ASP A 52 -8.68 15.32 -3.04
N LEU A 53 -7.76 15.68 -2.14
CA LEU A 53 -7.03 14.73 -1.33
C LEU A 53 -7.84 14.46 -0.06
N ARG A 54 -8.17 13.20 0.18
CA ARG A 54 -8.86 12.73 1.39
C ARG A 54 -8.01 11.70 2.13
N VAL A 55 -8.08 11.74 3.46
CA VAL A 55 -7.44 10.75 4.33
C VAL A 55 -8.45 10.23 5.34
N ASP A 56 -8.69 8.91 5.32
CA ASP A 56 -9.79 8.24 6.02
C ASP A 56 -11.16 8.86 5.70
N GLY A 57 -11.37 9.21 4.43
CA GLY A 57 -12.59 9.85 3.94
C GLY A 57 -12.69 11.37 4.22
N GLU A 58 -11.84 11.91 5.08
CA GLU A 58 -11.84 13.33 5.43
C GLU A 58 -11.02 14.15 4.44
N LYS A 59 -11.59 15.26 3.94
CA LYS A 59 -10.90 16.17 3.03
C LYS A 59 -9.80 16.93 3.76
N VAL A 60 -8.56 16.77 3.27
CA VAL A 60 -7.39 17.45 3.85
C VAL A 60 -6.84 18.56 2.95
N ALA A 61 -7.00 18.44 1.63
CA ALA A 61 -6.58 19.47 0.68
C ALA A 61 -7.38 19.41 -0.63
N LYS A 62 -7.45 20.55 -1.32
CA LYS A 62 -7.94 20.62 -2.70
C LYS A 62 -6.76 20.44 -3.66
N VAL A 63 -6.47 19.20 -4.03
CA VAL A 63 -5.39 18.82 -4.95
C VAL A 63 -5.92 17.67 -5.81
N ASN A 64 -5.93 17.86 -7.12
CA ASN A 64 -6.44 16.89 -8.10
C ASN A 64 -5.35 16.22 -8.95
N ASP A 65 -4.10 16.70 -8.84
CA ASP A 65 -2.93 16.02 -9.38
C ASP A 65 -2.49 14.94 -8.38
N VAL A 66 -2.54 13.68 -8.82
CA VAL A 66 -2.22 12.52 -7.96
C VAL A 66 -0.77 12.54 -7.48
N PHE A 67 0.18 12.96 -8.31
CA PHE A 67 1.59 12.96 -7.93
C PHE A 67 1.91 14.10 -6.99
N GLU A 68 1.29 15.26 -7.16
CA GLU A 68 1.40 16.38 -6.24
C GLU A 68 0.74 16.07 -4.89
N ALA A 69 -0.40 15.39 -4.89
CA ALA A 69 -1.05 14.92 -3.67
C ALA A 69 -0.16 13.91 -2.93
N LEU A 70 0.40 12.92 -3.63
CA LEU A 70 1.27 11.89 -3.05
C LEU A 70 2.57 12.45 -2.44
N LYS A 71 3.11 13.56 -2.96
CA LYS A 71 4.28 14.23 -2.34
C LYS A 71 4.01 14.79 -0.94
N ARG A 72 2.74 15.03 -0.59
CA ARG A 72 2.35 15.57 0.73
C ARG A 72 2.27 14.47 1.77
N ILE A 73 1.98 13.24 1.33
CA ILE A 73 1.85 12.08 2.20
C ILE A 73 3.24 11.59 2.63
N HIS A 74 3.48 11.59 3.94
CA HIS A 74 4.70 11.02 4.51
C HIS A 74 4.42 9.63 5.06
N VAL A 75 5.15 8.65 4.56
CA VAL A 75 4.98 7.24 4.93
C VAL A 75 6.28 6.70 5.51
N LYS A 76 6.23 6.24 6.76
CA LYS A 76 7.34 5.53 7.41
C LYS A 76 7.33 4.02 7.13
N GLY A 77 6.21 3.48 6.64
CA GLY A 77 6.02 2.08 6.27
C GLY A 77 5.82 1.88 4.76
N LEU A 78 4.81 1.12 4.39
CA LEU A 78 4.46 0.87 2.99
C LEU A 78 3.26 1.74 2.56
N LEU A 79 3.37 2.36 1.39
CA LEU A 79 2.24 2.98 0.69
C LEU A 79 1.84 2.06 -0.46
N VAL A 80 0.71 1.38 -0.33
CA VAL A 80 0.28 0.36 -1.30
C VAL A 80 -1.13 0.66 -1.78
N GLY A 81 -1.31 0.66 -3.09
CA GLY A 81 -2.58 1.00 -3.72
C GLY A 81 -2.44 1.13 -5.22
N TYR A 82 -3.28 1.97 -5.81
CA TYR A 82 -3.32 2.20 -7.25
C TYR A 82 -3.53 3.68 -7.59
N ILE A 83 -2.98 4.07 -8.73
CA ILE A 83 -3.33 5.31 -9.43
C ILE A 83 -4.41 4.94 -10.44
N ALA A 84 -5.58 5.56 -10.34
CA ALA A 84 -6.65 5.37 -11.31
C ALA A 84 -6.21 5.87 -12.68
N TYR A 85 -6.64 5.20 -13.76
CA TYR A 85 -6.34 5.66 -15.12
C TYR A 85 -6.83 7.10 -15.34
N ASP A 86 -8.01 7.40 -14.78
CA ASP A 86 -8.63 8.72 -14.77
C ASP A 86 -7.80 9.81 -14.11
N ALA A 87 -6.78 9.49 -13.32
CA ALA A 87 -5.85 10.49 -12.80
C ALA A 87 -5.19 11.30 -13.93
N VAL A 88 -5.09 10.75 -15.16
CA VAL A 88 -4.61 11.49 -16.34
C VAL A 88 -5.53 12.67 -16.71
N LEU A 89 -6.82 12.60 -16.37
CA LEU A 89 -7.82 13.61 -16.72
C LEU A 89 -7.54 14.95 -16.05
N SER A 90 -6.97 14.96 -14.84
CA SER A 90 -6.60 16.21 -14.16
C SER A 90 -5.52 16.99 -14.93
N PHE A 91 -4.59 16.30 -15.58
CA PHE A 91 -3.54 16.92 -16.42
C PHE A 91 -4.08 17.57 -17.69
N VAL A 92 -5.25 17.13 -18.17
CA VAL A 92 -5.90 17.68 -19.37
C VAL A 92 -7.11 18.56 -19.02
N GLY A 93 -7.26 18.95 -17.76
CA GLY A 93 -8.33 19.84 -17.29
C GLY A 93 -9.73 19.21 -17.32
N LYS A 94 -9.81 17.88 -17.28
CA LYS A 94 -11.05 17.12 -17.20
C LYS A 94 -11.30 16.64 -15.77
N LYS A 95 -12.55 16.34 -15.47
CA LYS A 95 -12.96 15.79 -14.18
C LYS A 95 -12.44 14.36 -14.04
N VAL A 96 -11.90 14.04 -12.87
CA VAL A 96 -11.55 12.68 -12.46
C VAL A 96 -12.82 12.01 -11.94
N GLU A 97 -13.27 10.92 -12.57
CA GLU A 97 -14.47 10.18 -12.13
C GLU A 97 -14.09 9.04 -11.19
N GLU A 98 -13.00 8.32 -11.50
CA GLU A 98 -12.46 7.28 -10.63
C GLU A 98 -11.31 7.79 -9.76
N LYS A 99 -11.46 7.63 -8.44
CA LYS A 99 -10.43 8.02 -7.46
C LYS A 99 -9.25 7.06 -7.43
N SER A 100 -8.05 7.60 -7.28
CA SER A 100 -6.87 6.82 -6.87
C SER A 100 -6.97 6.50 -5.38
N PHE A 101 -6.44 5.34 -4.96
CA PHE A 101 -6.54 4.88 -3.58
C PHE A 101 -5.25 4.24 -3.10
N PHE A 102 -4.86 4.50 -1.85
CA PHE A 102 -3.71 3.88 -1.19
C PHE A 102 -3.99 3.59 0.28
N GLY A 103 -3.48 2.48 0.78
CA GLY A 103 -3.33 2.22 2.21
C GLY A 103 -1.91 2.51 2.68
N CYS A 104 -1.78 3.15 3.84
CA CYS A 104 -0.51 3.34 4.53
C CYS A 104 -0.35 2.29 5.62
N TYR A 105 0.54 1.32 5.42
CA TYR A 105 0.74 0.19 6.33
C TYR A 105 1.99 0.40 7.16
N ASP A 106 1.82 0.43 8.48
CA ASP A 106 2.90 0.49 9.46
C ASP A 106 3.41 -0.90 9.88
N SER A 107 2.68 -1.94 9.52
CA SER A 107 3.05 -3.33 9.72
C SER A 107 3.01 -4.09 8.41
N TYR A 108 3.91 -5.06 8.23
CA TYR A 108 3.90 -5.95 7.07
C TYR A 108 4.75 -7.20 7.31
N PHE A 109 4.43 -8.25 6.57
CA PHE A 109 5.24 -9.43 6.43
C PHE A 109 6.10 -9.34 5.18
N VAL A 110 7.34 -9.82 5.28
CA VAL A 110 8.25 -9.96 4.15
C VAL A 110 8.80 -11.38 4.11
N TYR A 111 8.63 -12.02 2.97
CA TYR A 111 9.24 -13.29 2.63
C TYR A 111 10.56 -13.01 1.93
N ASP A 112 11.65 -13.63 2.39
CA ASP A 112 12.90 -13.72 1.63
C ASP A 112 13.02 -15.15 1.09
N HIS A 113 12.64 -15.33 -0.18
CA HIS A 113 12.61 -16.62 -0.86
C HIS A 113 13.99 -17.23 -1.05
N TYR A 114 15.03 -16.38 -1.12
CA TYR A 114 16.42 -16.85 -1.19
C TYR A 114 16.86 -17.48 0.14
N LEU A 115 16.42 -16.90 1.27
CA LEU A 115 16.74 -17.42 2.60
C LEU A 115 15.73 -18.46 3.11
N GLY A 116 14.59 -18.63 2.45
CA GLY A 116 13.47 -19.45 2.92
C GLY A 116 12.93 -18.96 4.26
N LYS A 117 12.85 -17.63 4.47
CA LYS A 117 12.47 -17.03 5.76
C LYS A 117 11.29 -16.07 5.62
N LEU A 118 10.44 -16.08 6.65
CA LEU A 118 9.37 -15.11 6.86
C LEU A 118 9.76 -14.18 8.02
N PHE A 119 9.57 -12.89 7.80
CA PHE A 119 9.73 -11.87 8.81
C PHE A 119 8.48 -11.00 8.91
N SER A 120 8.20 -10.48 10.11
CA SER A 120 7.30 -9.34 10.28
C SER A 120 8.07 -8.09 10.67
N TYR A 121 7.58 -6.95 10.21
CA TYR A 121 8.07 -5.64 10.53
C TYR A 121 6.93 -4.78 11.02
N ASN A 122 7.16 -4.05 12.10
CA ASN A 122 6.28 -3.01 12.62
C ASN A 122 7.12 -1.74 12.72
N VAL A 123 6.63 -0.65 12.14
CA VAL A 123 7.24 0.68 12.20
C VAL A 123 6.95 1.27 13.57
N GLU A 124 7.97 1.52 14.37
CA GLU A 124 7.81 2.19 15.66
C GLU A 124 7.41 3.67 15.48
N ASN A 125 6.47 4.15 16.29
CA ASN A 125 5.95 5.52 16.23
C ASN A 125 5.46 5.90 14.82
N ALA A 126 4.77 4.96 14.17
CA ALA A 126 4.00 5.25 12.98
C ALA A 126 2.79 6.11 13.40
N GLU A 127 2.76 7.33 12.89
CA GLU A 127 1.64 8.25 13.11
C GLU A 127 1.02 8.57 11.75
N LYS A 128 -0.23 9.00 11.78
CA LYS A 128 -0.89 9.57 10.61
C LYS A 128 -0.20 10.91 10.30
N ILE A 129 0.61 10.94 9.23
CA ILE A 129 1.31 12.14 8.78
C ILE A 129 0.73 12.54 7.43
N VAL A 130 -0.07 13.61 7.43
CA VAL A 130 -0.75 14.18 6.27
C VAL A 130 -0.38 15.64 6.12
#